data_AF-A0A838FX66-F1
#
_entry.id   AF-A0A838FX66-F1
#
_cell.length_a   1.000
_cell.length_b   1.000
_cell.length_c   1.000
_cell.angle_alpha   90.00
_cell.angle_beta   90.00
_cell.angle_gamma   90.00
#
_symmetry.space_group_name_H-M   'P 1'
#
loop_
_entity.id
_entity.type
_entity.pdbx_description
1 polymer ?
#
loop_
_entity_poly.entity_id
_entity_poly.type
_entity_poly.pdbx_seq_one_letter_code
_entity_poly.pdbx_strand_id
1 'polypeptide(L)'
;MTSRYDDHDPDSYGRPRRRTRPRTKERPSYDGATLARVIAVDRGRFTLLVPDDDGGEREVTAMQSRALGRKAIVVGDEVRVVGDLSGDEGSLGRVVEVAPRRTVLRRSADDDDPVERVIVANADQLVIVTALADPPPRPRLIDRCLVAAYDAGMGALLCLTKADLADPDELLGAYRPLGVTAVVTSRGGSTQDLRERLADRVSVLVG
;
A
#
# COMPACT_ATOMS: atom_id res chain seq x y z
N MET A 1 -14.11 69.81 37.29
CA MET A 1 -13.28 68.60 37.14
C MET A 1 -13.91 67.72 36.06
N THR A 2 -13.45 67.91 34.83
CA THR A 2 -13.89 67.19 33.63
C THR A 2 -12.98 65.97 33.46
N SER A 3 -13.51 64.77 33.66
CA SER A 3 -12.80 63.55 33.29
C SER A 3 -13.19 63.16 31.87
N ARG A 4 -12.18 63.09 31.01
CA ARG A 4 -12.25 62.83 29.57
C ARG A 4 -12.56 61.35 29.34
N TYR A 5 -13.30 61.06 28.26
CA TYR A 5 -13.37 59.73 27.68
C TYR A 5 -11.95 59.20 27.40
N ASP A 6 -11.69 57.93 27.67
CA ASP A 6 -11.11 57.11 26.60
C ASP A 6 -11.62 55.67 26.67
N ASP A 7 -12.02 55.21 25.48
CA ASP A 7 -13.03 54.20 25.18
C ASP A 7 -12.34 52.91 24.70
N HIS A 8 -11.32 52.48 25.47
CA HIS A 8 -10.46 51.35 25.11
C HIS A 8 -10.24 50.42 26.29
N ASP A 9 -11.28 49.65 26.62
CA ASP A 9 -11.12 48.35 27.25
C ASP A 9 -10.90 47.29 26.15
N PRO A 10 -9.65 46.83 25.92
CA PRO A 10 -9.36 45.80 24.92
C PRO A 10 -9.99 44.44 25.25
N ASP A 11 -10.52 44.25 26.48
CA ASP A 11 -11.23 43.04 26.88
C ASP A 11 -12.74 43.08 26.51
N SER A 12 -13.25 44.19 25.98
CA SER A 12 -14.64 44.32 25.53
C SER A 12 -14.93 43.62 24.19
N TYR A 13 -13.89 43.21 23.46
CA TYR A 13 -14.05 42.36 22.28
C TYR A 13 -14.38 40.93 22.71
N GLY A 14 -15.64 40.71 23.06
CA GLY A 14 -16.17 39.38 23.31
C GLY A 14 -15.76 38.44 22.16
N ARG A 15 -15.16 37.29 22.50
CA ARG A 15 -14.73 36.30 21.49
C ARG A 15 -15.87 36.10 20.49
N PRO A 16 -15.60 36.18 19.16
CA PRO A 16 -16.62 35.94 18.17
C PRO A 16 -17.26 34.59 18.48
N ARG A 17 -18.59 34.58 18.65
CA ARG A 17 -19.34 33.37 18.96
C ARG A 17 -18.96 32.32 17.94
N ARG A 18 -18.58 31.13 18.40
CA ARG A 18 -18.16 30.00 17.56
C ARG A 18 -19.35 29.58 16.71
N ARG A 19 -19.55 30.25 15.57
CA ARG A 19 -20.62 29.94 14.63
C ARG A 19 -20.13 28.78 13.78
N THR A 20 -20.30 27.56 14.29
CA THR A 20 -20.26 26.38 13.41
C THR A 20 -21.39 26.55 12.41
N ARG A 21 -21.03 26.74 11.12
CA ARG A 21 -22.01 26.57 10.05
C ARG A 21 -22.74 25.24 10.31
N PRO A 22 -24.08 25.18 10.23
CA PRO A 22 -24.79 23.93 10.33
C PRO A 22 -24.10 22.92 9.42
N ARG A 23 -23.66 21.77 9.95
CA ARG A 23 -23.19 20.69 9.11
C ARG A 23 -24.35 20.34 8.19
N THR A 24 -24.21 20.59 6.90
CA THR A 24 -25.16 20.08 5.92
C THR A 24 -25.27 18.57 6.18
N LYS A 25 -26.49 18.08 6.37
CA LYS A 25 -26.74 16.64 6.58
C LYS A 25 -26.49 15.84 5.30
N GLU A 26 -26.52 16.51 4.15
CA GLU A 26 -26.08 15.97 2.88
C GLU A 26 -24.56 15.82 2.90
N ARG A 27 -24.11 14.57 2.81
CA ARG A 27 -22.72 14.26 2.54
C ARG A 27 -22.42 14.61 1.08
N PRO A 28 -21.23 15.15 0.77
CA PRO A 28 -20.83 15.32 -0.62
C PRO A 28 -20.91 13.98 -1.33
N SER A 29 -21.55 13.95 -2.50
CA SER A 29 -21.35 12.85 -3.43
C SER A 29 -19.90 12.91 -3.91
N TYR A 30 -19.21 11.77 -3.87
CA TYR A 30 -17.86 11.61 -4.38
C TYR A 30 -17.86 10.94 -5.75
N ASP A 31 -18.96 11.07 -6.50
CA ASP A 31 -19.15 10.37 -7.78
C ASP A 31 -18.12 10.82 -8.84
N GLY A 32 -17.60 12.05 -8.72
CA GLY A 32 -16.51 12.58 -9.54
C GLY A 32 -15.11 12.41 -8.96
N ALA A 33 -14.93 11.61 -7.91
CA ALA A 33 -13.60 11.40 -7.32
C ALA A 33 -12.73 10.50 -8.20
N THR A 34 -11.47 10.91 -8.38
CA THR A 34 -10.50 10.21 -9.22
C THR A 34 -10.06 8.91 -8.55
N LEU A 35 -9.96 7.81 -9.31
CA LEU A 35 -9.38 6.56 -8.82
C LEU A 35 -7.86 6.66 -8.82
N ALA A 36 -7.23 6.19 -7.75
CA ALA A 36 -5.78 6.19 -7.62
C ALA A 36 -5.32 4.94 -6.85
N ARG A 37 -4.04 4.58 -6.99
CA ARG A 37 -3.43 3.46 -6.26
C ARG A 37 -2.48 3.97 -5.19
N VAL A 38 -2.56 3.42 -3.99
CA VAL A 38 -1.63 3.76 -2.90
C VAL A 38 -0.29 3.06 -3.13
N ILE A 39 0.80 3.81 -3.23
CA ILE A 39 2.15 3.26 -3.43
C ILE A 39 3.05 3.42 -2.20
N ALA A 40 2.73 4.37 -1.30
CA ALA A 40 3.44 4.52 -0.02
C ALA A 40 2.51 5.01 1.10
N VAL A 41 2.85 4.62 2.33
CA VAL A 41 2.12 5.01 3.56
C VAL A 41 3.13 5.47 4.61
N ASP A 42 3.04 6.74 5.02
CA ASP A 42 3.85 7.32 6.12
C ASP A 42 2.95 8.12 7.08
N ARG A 43 2.67 7.53 8.25
CA ARG A 43 2.02 8.21 9.40
C ARG A 43 0.81 9.09 9.03
N GLY A 44 -0.09 8.58 8.18
CA GLY A 44 -1.32 9.26 7.77
C GLY A 44 -1.20 10.14 6.52
N ARG A 45 0.01 10.24 5.95
CA ARG A 45 0.29 10.70 4.59
C ARG A 45 0.41 9.50 3.66
N PHE A 46 -0.17 9.63 2.48
CA PHE A 46 -0.19 8.59 1.46
C PHE A 46 0.40 9.15 0.17
N THR A 47 1.27 8.39 -0.47
CA THR A 47 1.66 8.65 -1.86
C THR A 47 0.75 7.83 -2.75
N LEU A 48 0.06 8.52 -3.66
CA LEU A 48 -0.87 7.94 -4.61
C LEU A 48 -0.28 8.01 -6.00
N LEU A 49 -0.49 6.98 -6.79
CA LEU A 49 -0.29 6.98 -8.22
C LEU A 49 -1.65 7.23 -8.88
N VAL A 50 -1.77 8.38 -9.54
CA VAL A 50 -3.01 8.85 -10.17
C VAL A 50 -2.85 8.74 -11.68
N PRO A 51 -3.77 8.09 -12.41
CA PRO A 51 -3.74 8.05 -13.86
C PRO A 51 -3.91 9.46 -14.46
N ASP A 52 -3.15 9.75 -15.49
CA ASP A 52 -3.29 10.94 -16.34
C ASP A 52 -4.23 10.65 -17.51
N ASP A 53 -4.81 11.72 -18.08
CA ASP A 53 -5.69 11.61 -19.25
C ASP A 53 -4.92 11.10 -20.50
N ASP A 54 -3.61 11.34 -20.56
CA ASP A 54 -2.73 10.92 -21.65
C ASP A 54 -2.19 9.48 -21.50
N GLY A 55 -2.73 8.70 -20.54
CA GLY A 55 -2.28 7.34 -20.23
C GLY A 55 -0.98 7.26 -19.43
N GLY A 56 -0.48 8.41 -18.95
CA GLY A 56 0.58 8.49 -17.95
C GLY A 56 0.08 8.21 -16.55
N GLU A 57 1.00 8.28 -15.59
CA GLU A 57 0.71 8.24 -14.17
C GLU A 57 1.55 9.30 -13.45
N ARG A 58 0.97 9.92 -12.42
CA ARG A 58 1.65 10.92 -11.61
C ARG A 58 1.52 10.62 -10.13
N GLU A 59 2.55 11.01 -9.38
CA GLU A 59 2.55 10.88 -7.93
C GLU A 59 1.86 12.08 -7.27
N VAL A 60 0.92 11.80 -6.37
CA VAL A 60 0.19 12.81 -5.62
C VAL A 60 0.23 12.46 -4.15
N THR A 61 0.57 13.45 -3.32
CA THR A 61 0.44 13.29 -1.88
C THR A 61 -1.01 13.48 -1.44
N ALA A 62 -1.51 12.57 -0.61
CA ALA A 62 -2.85 12.64 -0.06
C ALA A 62 -2.90 12.38 1.45
N MET A 63 -3.98 12.86 2.07
CA MET A 63 -4.32 12.59 3.45
C MET A 63 -5.67 11.89 3.53
N GLN A 64 -5.92 11.14 4.60
CA GLN A 64 -7.21 10.50 4.82
C GLN A 64 -8.30 11.54 5.19
N SER A 65 -9.45 11.46 4.51
CA SER A 65 -10.63 12.22 4.90
C SER A 65 -11.18 11.72 6.24
N ARG A 66 -11.63 12.63 7.09
CA ARG A 66 -12.30 12.29 8.36
C ARG A 66 -13.54 11.43 8.16
N ALA A 67 -14.17 11.51 6.98
CA ALA A 67 -15.36 10.73 6.65
C ALA A 67 -15.09 9.23 6.49
N LEU A 68 -13.86 8.85 6.15
CA LEU A 68 -13.45 7.45 5.94
C LEU A 68 -13.34 6.67 7.27
N GLY A 69 -13.37 7.36 8.41
CA GLY A 69 -13.27 6.74 9.73
C GLY A 69 -11.89 6.16 10.01
N ARG A 70 -11.83 5.01 10.69
CA ARG A 70 -10.57 4.33 11.09
C ARG A 70 -10.16 3.19 10.14
N LYS A 71 -10.65 3.19 8.89
CA LYS A 71 -10.25 2.17 7.91
C LYS A 71 -8.75 2.34 7.61
N ALA A 72 -7.97 1.29 7.83
CA ALA A 72 -6.54 1.30 7.54
C ALA A 72 -6.33 1.24 6.03
N ILE A 73 -5.71 2.28 5.47
CA ILE A 73 -5.22 2.32 4.10
C ILE A 73 -3.84 1.69 4.08
N VAL A 74 -3.60 0.77 3.13
CA VAL A 74 -2.32 0.07 2.96
C VAL A 74 -1.79 0.26 1.54
N VAL A 75 -0.52 -0.10 1.33
CA VAL A 75 0.05 -0.12 -0.03
C VAL A 75 -0.75 -1.09 -0.90
N GLY A 76 -1.01 -0.67 -2.14
CA GLY A 76 -1.80 -1.39 -3.13
C GLY A 76 -3.31 -1.18 -3.04
N ASP A 77 -3.82 -0.47 -2.02
CA ASP A 77 -5.23 -0.08 -2.00
C ASP A 77 -5.56 0.80 -3.21
N GLU A 78 -6.70 0.49 -3.84
CA GLU A 78 -7.35 1.38 -4.79
C GLU A 78 -8.27 2.33 -4.01
N VAL A 79 -8.13 3.62 -4.27
CA VAL A 79 -8.79 4.68 -3.50
C VAL A 79 -9.44 5.71 -4.39
N ARG A 80 -10.53 6.29 -3.93
CA ARG A 80 -11.09 7.51 -4.53
C ARG A 80 -10.51 8.72 -3.82
N VAL A 81 -10.00 9.66 -4.60
CA VAL A 81 -9.33 10.87 -4.12
C VAL A 81 -9.96 12.12 -4.73
N VAL A 82 -10.02 13.18 -3.93
CA VAL A 82 -10.45 14.52 -4.34
C VAL A 82 -9.42 15.57 -3.92
N GLY A 83 -9.50 16.77 -4.48
CA GLY A 83 -8.61 17.89 -4.11
C GLY A 83 -7.72 18.28 -5.27
N ASP A 84 -6.59 18.90 -4.94
CA ASP A 84 -5.57 19.18 -5.95
C ASP A 84 -4.75 17.93 -6.21
N LEU A 85 -4.89 17.41 -7.42
CA LEU A 85 -4.23 16.21 -7.89
C LEU A 85 -3.23 16.52 -9.00
N SER A 86 -2.76 17.76 -9.18
CA SER A 86 -1.79 18.04 -10.25
C SER A 86 -0.44 17.37 -10.03
N GLY A 87 -0.06 17.16 -8.76
CA GLY A 87 1.25 16.60 -8.40
C GLY A 87 2.34 17.66 -8.26
N ASP A 88 1.99 18.93 -8.39
CA ASP A 88 2.92 20.05 -8.20
C ASP A 88 3.30 20.22 -6.73
N GLU A 89 4.33 21.03 -6.48
CA GLU A 89 4.70 21.39 -5.13
C GLU A 89 3.53 22.08 -4.41
N GLY A 90 3.09 21.48 -3.31
CA GLY A 90 1.95 21.97 -2.52
C GLY A 90 0.61 21.31 -2.85
N SER A 91 0.53 20.47 -3.90
CA SER A 91 -0.67 19.69 -4.18
C SER A 91 -1.01 18.73 -3.04
N LEU A 92 -2.31 18.61 -2.75
CA LEU A 92 -2.78 17.78 -1.65
C LEU A 92 -4.14 17.17 -1.95
N GLY A 93 -4.12 15.85 -2.17
CA GLY A 93 -5.31 15.03 -2.28
C GLY A 93 -5.93 14.68 -0.92
N ARG A 94 -7.20 14.26 -0.95
CA ARG A 94 -7.91 13.65 0.17
C ARG A 94 -8.53 12.34 -0.25
N VAL A 95 -8.11 11.25 0.40
CA VAL A 95 -8.72 9.94 0.21
C VAL A 95 -10.09 9.94 0.88
N VAL A 96 -11.14 9.71 0.10
CA VAL A 96 -12.54 9.75 0.54
C VAL A 96 -13.17 8.36 0.60
N GLU A 97 -12.63 7.40 -0.15
CA GLU A 97 -13.10 6.02 -0.19
C GLU A 97 -11.93 5.07 -0.47
N VAL A 98 -12.00 3.85 0.07
CA VAL A 98 -11.10 2.73 -0.28
C VAL A 98 -11.98 1.66 -0.93
N ALA A 99 -11.67 1.33 -2.18
CA ALA A 99 -12.38 0.35 -2.96
C ALA A 99 -12.29 -1.06 -2.33
N PRO A 100 -13.19 -1.99 -2.70
CA PRO A 100 -13.08 -3.38 -2.28
C PRO A 100 -11.73 -3.99 -2.67
N ARG A 101 -11.07 -4.67 -1.74
CA ARG A 101 -9.80 -5.34 -1.98
C ARG A 101 -10.04 -6.67 -2.69
N ARG A 102 -9.27 -6.93 -3.75
CA ARG A 102 -9.31 -8.18 -4.52
C ARG A 102 -8.46 -9.27 -3.87
N THR A 103 -7.30 -8.88 -3.32
CA THR A 103 -6.39 -9.74 -2.54
C THR A 103 -5.92 -8.99 -1.30
N VAL A 104 -5.58 -9.72 -0.24
CA VAL A 104 -5.15 -9.14 1.04
C VAL A 104 -4.05 -10.00 1.65
N LEU A 105 -2.81 -9.51 1.61
CA LEU A 105 -1.70 -10.16 2.30
C LEU A 105 -1.64 -9.67 3.75
N ARG A 106 -1.75 -10.61 4.69
CA ARG A 106 -1.75 -10.34 6.13
C ARG A 106 -0.45 -10.83 6.76
N ARG A 107 0.02 -10.08 7.76
CA ARG A 107 0.95 -10.62 8.74
C ARG A 107 0.13 -11.37 9.77
N SER A 108 0.38 -12.67 9.91
CA SER A 108 -0.20 -13.48 10.99
C SER A 108 0.11 -12.85 12.34
N ALA A 109 -0.79 -13.04 13.30
CA ALA A 109 -0.53 -12.73 14.69
C ALA A 109 0.62 -13.63 15.19
N ASP A 110 1.67 -13.03 15.76
CA ASP A 110 2.71 -13.74 16.50
C ASP A 110 2.39 -13.65 18.01
N ASP A 111 3.12 -14.39 18.85
CA ASP A 111 2.89 -14.46 20.31
C ASP A 111 2.86 -13.08 21.01
N ASP A 112 3.51 -12.06 20.43
CA ASP A 112 3.58 -10.68 20.95
C ASP A 112 2.55 -9.71 20.35
N ASP A 113 1.88 -10.07 19.24
CA ASP A 113 0.99 -9.15 18.52
C ASP A 113 -0.27 -9.89 18.05
N PRO A 114 -1.36 -9.86 18.84
CA PRO A 114 -2.58 -10.63 18.56
C PRO A 114 -3.39 -10.09 17.37
N VAL A 115 -2.94 -9.00 16.74
CA VAL A 115 -3.70 -8.33 15.69
C VAL A 115 -3.09 -8.63 14.32
N GLU A 116 -3.84 -9.37 13.51
CA GLU A 116 -3.53 -9.48 12.08
C GLU A 116 -3.52 -8.10 11.42
N ARG A 117 -2.39 -7.78 10.78
CA ARG A 117 -2.24 -6.51 10.05
C ARG A 117 -2.12 -6.79 8.57
N VAL A 118 -2.96 -6.10 7.79
CA VAL A 118 -2.81 -6.08 6.34
C VAL A 118 -1.52 -5.36 6.01
N ILE A 119 -0.65 -6.02 5.24
CA ILE A 119 0.63 -5.47 4.79
C ILE A 119 0.45 -4.83 3.41
N VAL A 120 -0.19 -5.57 2.50
CA VAL A 120 -0.40 -5.18 1.09
C VAL A 120 -1.80 -5.62 0.65
N ALA A 121 -2.44 -4.80 -0.16
CA ALA A 121 -3.70 -5.13 -0.84
C ALA A 121 -3.49 -5.20 -2.35
N ASN A 122 -4.37 -5.93 -3.05
CA ASN A 122 -4.43 -5.97 -4.52
C ASN A 122 -3.11 -6.36 -5.21
N ALA A 123 -2.30 -7.19 -4.56
CA ALA A 123 -1.16 -7.84 -5.18
C ALA A 123 -1.62 -9.07 -5.98
N ASP A 124 -1.01 -9.29 -7.14
CA ASP A 124 -1.33 -10.41 -8.02
C ASP A 124 -0.54 -11.66 -7.66
N GLN A 125 0.69 -11.49 -7.19
CA GLN A 125 1.58 -12.60 -6.86
C GLN A 125 2.52 -12.33 -5.68
N LEU A 126 2.84 -13.40 -4.96
CA LEU A 126 3.89 -13.44 -3.95
C LEU A 126 5.11 -14.14 -4.55
N VAL A 127 6.22 -13.42 -4.60
CA VAL A 127 7.52 -13.90 -5.08
C VAL A 127 8.37 -14.26 -3.87
N ILE A 128 8.51 -15.56 -3.63
CA ILE A 128 9.27 -16.12 -2.52
C ILE A 128 10.73 -16.22 -2.96
N VAL A 129 11.53 -15.26 -2.54
CA VAL A 129 12.96 -15.18 -2.83
C VAL A 129 13.72 -16.04 -1.82
N THR A 130 14.54 -16.97 -2.28
CA THR A 130 15.33 -17.83 -1.40
C THR A 130 16.72 -18.03 -1.99
N ALA A 131 17.75 -17.83 -1.19
CA ALA A 131 19.14 -18.14 -1.56
C ALA A 131 19.37 -19.65 -1.49
N LEU A 132 20.08 -20.21 -2.48
CA LEU A 132 20.43 -21.63 -2.54
C LEU A 132 21.59 -22.01 -1.61
N ALA A 133 22.42 -21.04 -1.20
CA ALA A 133 23.64 -21.30 -0.44
C ALA A 133 23.70 -20.56 0.91
N ASP A 134 23.96 -19.25 0.90
CA ASP A 134 24.15 -18.47 2.13
C ASP A 134 23.19 -17.25 2.19
N PRO A 135 22.21 -17.19 3.12
CA PRO A 135 21.87 -18.26 4.07
C PRO A 135 21.28 -19.49 3.35
N PRO A 136 21.33 -20.68 3.98
CA PRO A 136 20.75 -21.89 3.40
C PRO A 136 19.23 -21.75 3.27
N PRO A 137 18.61 -22.37 2.25
CA PRO A 137 17.17 -22.39 2.07
C PRO A 137 16.43 -22.84 3.34
N ARG A 138 15.32 -22.18 3.64
CA ARG A 138 14.44 -22.55 4.77
C ARG A 138 13.09 -23.03 4.23
N PRO A 139 12.89 -24.34 4.00
CA PRO A 139 11.64 -24.87 3.45
C PRO A 139 10.39 -24.41 4.21
N ARG A 140 10.45 -24.39 5.55
CA ARG A 140 9.34 -23.90 6.38
C ARG A 140 8.94 -22.44 6.10
N LEU A 141 9.90 -21.58 5.71
CA LEU A 141 9.57 -20.21 5.30
C LEU A 141 8.78 -20.22 3.99
N ILE A 142 9.27 -20.99 3.01
CA ILE A 142 8.63 -21.15 1.70
C ILE A 142 7.20 -21.68 1.88
N ASP A 143 7.03 -22.75 2.66
CA ASP A 143 5.73 -23.36 2.93
C ASP A 143 4.72 -22.35 3.52
N ARG A 144 5.15 -21.57 4.53
CA ARG A 144 4.28 -20.54 5.12
C ARG A 144 3.92 -19.44 4.13
N CYS A 145 4.87 -19.03 3.29
CA CYS A 145 4.60 -18.03 2.26
C CYS A 145 3.65 -18.57 1.18
N LEU A 146 3.77 -19.85 0.80
CA LEU A 146 2.83 -20.49 -0.13
C LEU A 146 1.41 -20.52 0.45
N VAL A 147 1.27 -20.90 1.72
CA VAL A 147 -0.03 -20.87 2.42
C VAL A 147 -0.61 -19.45 2.42
N ALA A 148 0.21 -18.44 2.76
CA ALA A 148 -0.24 -17.04 2.79
C ALA A 148 -0.66 -16.53 1.40
N ALA A 149 0.06 -16.91 0.34
CA ALA A 149 -0.28 -16.53 -1.04
C ALA A 149 -1.62 -17.14 -1.45
N TYR A 150 -1.82 -18.44 -1.21
CA TYR A 150 -3.06 -19.13 -1.59
C TYR A 150 -4.27 -18.67 -0.76
N ASP A 151 -4.10 -18.44 0.54
CA ASP A 151 -5.15 -17.85 1.39
C ASP A 151 -5.55 -16.46 0.90
N ALA A 152 -4.57 -15.65 0.48
CA ALA A 152 -4.82 -14.31 -0.07
C ALA A 152 -5.39 -14.31 -1.50
N GLY A 153 -5.52 -15.47 -2.15
CA GLY A 153 -5.96 -15.60 -3.55
C GLY A 153 -4.93 -15.10 -4.57
N MET A 154 -3.64 -15.09 -4.19
CA MET A 154 -2.53 -14.62 -5.02
C MET A 154 -1.83 -15.78 -5.73
N GLY A 155 -1.20 -15.49 -6.88
CA GLY A 155 -0.23 -16.39 -7.48
C GLY A 155 1.01 -16.56 -6.60
N ALA A 156 1.70 -17.69 -6.72
CA ALA A 156 2.97 -17.93 -6.03
C ALA A 156 4.10 -18.20 -7.03
N LEU A 157 5.23 -17.53 -6.84
CA LEU A 157 6.45 -17.71 -7.63
C LEU A 157 7.64 -17.95 -6.70
N LEU A 158 8.29 -19.10 -6.83
CA LEU A 158 9.54 -19.37 -6.12
C LEU A 158 10.73 -18.81 -6.92
N CYS A 159 11.46 -17.85 -6.36
CA CYS A 159 12.65 -17.27 -6.95
C CYS A 159 13.89 -17.78 -6.21
N LEU A 160 14.56 -18.77 -6.81
CA LEU A 160 15.79 -19.33 -6.29
C LEU A 160 16.96 -18.47 -6.75
N THR A 161 17.74 -17.95 -5.82
CA THR A 161 18.88 -17.08 -6.08
C THR A 161 20.19 -17.76 -5.75
N LYS A 162 21.29 -17.24 -6.29
CA LYS A 162 22.66 -17.72 -6.04
C LYS A 162 22.91 -19.15 -6.56
N ALA A 163 22.32 -19.52 -7.70
CA ALA A 163 22.57 -20.82 -8.33
C ALA A 163 24.02 -21.02 -8.82
N ASP A 164 24.83 -19.95 -8.81
CA ASP A 164 26.29 -20.04 -8.97
C ASP A 164 27.00 -20.69 -7.76
N LEU A 165 26.32 -20.83 -6.62
CA LEU A 165 26.90 -21.34 -5.37
C LEU A 165 26.36 -22.70 -4.93
N ALA A 166 25.16 -23.09 -5.39
CA ALA A 166 24.53 -24.36 -5.04
C ALA A 166 23.48 -24.77 -6.08
N ASP A 167 23.24 -26.07 -6.19
CA ASP A 167 22.31 -26.68 -7.13
C ASP A 167 20.84 -26.49 -6.68
N PRO A 168 19.92 -25.99 -7.54
CA PRO A 168 18.51 -25.84 -7.22
C PRO A 168 17.69 -27.14 -7.23
N ASP A 169 18.20 -28.26 -7.75
CA ASP A 169 17.39 -29.43 -8.09
C ASP A 169 16.62 -30.05 -6.90
N GLU A 170 17.21 -30.05 -5.70
CA GLU A 170 16.53 -30.55 -4.50
C GLU A 170 15.26 -29.75 -4.18
N LEU A 171 15.36 -28.41 -4.16
CA LEU A 171 14.20 -27.55 -3.91
C LEU A 171 13.20 -27.63 -5.07
N LEU A 172 13.67 -27.60 -6.32
CA LEU A 172 12.78 -27.72 -7.46
C LEU A 172 12.01 -29.05 -7.43
N GLY A 173 12.68 -30.14 -7.06
CA GLY A 173 12.07 -31.46 -6.89
C GLY A 173 11.00 -31.50 -5.80
N ALA A 174 11.20 -30.75 -4.70
CA ALA A 174 10.23 -30.67 -3.61
C ALA A 174 8.95 -29.88 -4.00
N TYR A 175 9.09 -28.77 -4.72
CA TYR A 175 7.97 -27.85 -4.97
C TYR A 175 7.28 -28.03 -6.33
N ARG A 176 7.97 -28.57 -7.35
CA ARG A 176 7.38 -28.80 -8.68
C ARG A 176 6.14 -29.72 -8.63
N PRO A 177 6.09 -30.84 -7.86
CA PRO A 177 4.90 -31.69 -7.76
C PRO A 177 3.68 -30.98 -7.17
N LEU A 178 3.89 -29.88 -6.43
CA LEU A 178 2.82 -29.05 -5.86
C LEU A 178 2.28 -28.02 -6.87
N GLY A 179 2.79 -28.02 -8.10
CA GLY A 179 2.42 -27.02 -9.13
C GLY A 179 3.03 -25.64 -8.88
N VAL A 180 3.95 -25.51 -7.92
CA VAL A 180 4.62 -24.24 -7.63
C VAL A 180 5.57 -23.93 -8.78
N THR A 181 5.38 -22.74 -9.35
CA THR A 181 6.25 -22.29 -10.42
C THR A 181 7.52 -21.66 -9.84
N ALA A 182 8.66 -21.95 -10.46
CA ALA A 182 9.95 -21.46 -9.99
C ALA A 182 10.75 -20.78 -11.12
N VAL A 183 11.61 -19.84 -10.72
CA VAL A 183 12.71 -19.29 -11.54
C VAL A 183 14.01 -19.42 -10.77
N VAL A 184 15.08 -19.66 -11.51
CA VAL A 184 16.44 -19.79 -10.97
C VAL A 184 17.28 -18.63 -11.47
N THR A 185 17.98 -17.97 -10.56
CA THR A 185 18.82 -16.82 -10.85
C THR A 185 20.21 -17.02 -10.21
N SER A 186 21.22 -16.50 -10.88
CA SER A 186 22.61 -16.54 -10.46
C SER A 186 23.30 -15.21 -10.72
N ARG A 187 24.44 -15.00 -10.08
CA ARG A 187 25.25 -13.80 -10.30
C ARG A 187 25.77 -13.78 -11.74
N GLY A 188 25.50 -12.69 -12.46
CA GLY A 188 25.88 -12.56 -13.88
C GLY A 188 25.05 -13.42 -14.85
N GLY A 189 24.06 -14.17 -14.34
CA GLY A 189 23.09 -14.90 -15.15
C GLY A 189 21.98 -14.00 -15.69
N SER A 190 21.22 -14.51 -16.66
CA SER A 190 20.04 -13.81 -17.18
C SER A 190 18.94 -13.74 -16.12
N THR A 191 18.25 -12.59 -16.05
CA THR A 191 17.04 -12.40 -15.24
C THR A 191 15.79 -12.26 -16.11
N GLN A 192 15.87 -12.65 -17.38
CA GLN A 192 14.77 -12.53 -18.35
C GLN A 192 13.52 -13.29 -17.88
N ASP A 193 13.65 -14.57 -17.53
CA ASP A 193 12.53 -15.39 -17.04
C ASP A 193 11.83 -14.77 -15.83
N LEU A 194 12.60 -14.16 -14.91
CA LEU A 194 12.04 -13.44 -13.78
C LEU A 194 11.27 -12.20 -14.27
N ARG A 195 11.87 -11.37 -15.12
CA ARG A 195 11.21 -10.16 -15.66
C ARG A 195 9.92 -10.49 -16.39
N GLU A 196 9.91 -11.52 -17.23
CA GLU A 196 8.72 -11.96 -17.96
C GLU A 196 7.58 -12.39 -17.02
N ARG A 197 7.92 -13.00 -15.88
CA ARG A 197 6.93 -13.39 -14.85
C ARG A 197 6.46 -12.23 -13.99
N LEU A 198 7.22 -11.14 -13.90
CA LEU A 198 6.86 -9.94 -13.13
C LEU A 198 6.13 -8.90 -13.99
N ALA A 199 6.26 -8.97 -15.32
CA ALA A 199 5.63 -8.04 -16.24
C ALA A 199 4.11 -7.94 -15.99
N ASP A 200 3.62 -6.70 -15.97
CA ASP A 200 2.21 -6.34 -15.82
C ASP A 200 1.52 -6.90 -14.56
N ARG A 201 2.29 -7.19 -13.51
CA ARG A 201 1.78 -7.75 -12.25
C ARG A 201 2.28 -6.98 -11.04
N VAL A 202 1.38 -6.72 -10.10
CA VAL A 202 1.74 -6.24 -8.77
C VAL A 202 2.33 -7.41 -7.99
N SER A 203 3.62 -7.35 -7.71
CA SER A 203 4.37 -8.46 -7.13
C SER A 203 4.93 -8.06 -5.76
N VAL A 204 4.71 -8.90 -4.75
CA VAL A 204 5.32 -8.75 -3.42
C VAL A 204 6.51 -9.69 -3.34
N LEU A 205 7.70 -9.14 -3.07
CA LEU A 205 8.90 -9.95 -2.86
C LEU A 205 9.10 -10.19 -1.37
N VAL A 206 9.26 -11.46 -0.98
CA VAL A 206 9.52 -11.88 0.41
C VAL A 206 10.63 -12.92 0.42
N GLY A 207 11.57 -12.83 1.36
CA GLY A 207 12.71 -13.75 1.42
C GLY A 207 13.68 -13.42 2.53
#